data_AF-A0A0F7JS51-F1
#
_entry.id   AF-A0A0F7JS51-F1
#
_cell.length_a   1.000
_cell.length_b   1.000
_cell.length_c   1.000
_cell.angle_alpha   90.00
_cell.angle_beta   90.00
_cell.angle_gamma   90.00
#
_symmetry.space_group_name_H-M   'P 1'
#
loop_
_entity.id
_entity.type
_entity.pdbx_description
1 polymer ?
#
loop_
_entity_poly.entity_id
_entity_poly.type
_entity_poly.pdbx_seq_one_letter_code
_entity_poly.pdbx_strand_id
1 'polypeptide(L)'
;MSSPHPSSPLRAQATGTTTTGSATGAGVTRAYTLYTPAAGAGAARPLVVMLHGCTQSPADFAAGTRMNDLADTQGFLVVYPEQPSSANQNRCWNWFDPAHQARGQGEPAAIRAVVDAVKGRVNVDAARVYVAGLSAGAAMSVIMGATYPDVFSGVGVASGLEFRAATSSSAAFTAMNSGGPNPDVQGTAAYNAMGTFKRTVRTIVFHGSSDYTVYPVNGDQVAAQWVQTNDLADDGQDNGSRSTAQVTTRSGTVSGGRAYSVKTFAGGVVEQWSVTGMGHAWSGGSTAGSYTDPKGPDASAELWRFFSAGTAGGGGTAPDTTAPVVSVSPTPGTYVGPLTVTLSLNEPGTVYATTDGSDPASSATRVTLAGGGSVTLAGSSTVRASAVDTAGNASATQAYAYTLTAAPDTAVSFSSVGTQDGYVAANTPSATTGGYVVASGGIGVGDNADAPWKGVLSFDTSSLPDGVTVTGATLTVRYSLAPNGTPWAGGATLGVDVRSGCLGATCALGTDDFAAAVTAAGVASFAAPTGTAAGTTLSAPLNAAGLAAINRAGSTQLRLAFTGGTARSNGLSDYLTLGEVTQVTLNVTYR
;
A
#
# COMPACT_ATOMS: atom_id res chain seq x y z
N MET A 1 12.74 8.66 32.66
CA MET A 1 12.44 9.68 31.63
C MET A 1 11.52 9.02 30.63
N SER A 2 10.21 9.24 30.78
CA SER A 2 9.19 8.63 29.93
C SER A 2 8.80 9.63 28.84
N SER A 3 8.87 9.20 27.59
CA SER A 3 8.53 10.01 26.42
C SER A 3 7.09 10.53 26.48
N PRO A 4 6.83 11.80 26.12
CA PRO A 4 5.47 12.32 26.03
C PRO A 4 4.82 11.79 24.74
N HIS A 5 3.68 11.12 24.86
CA HIS A 5 2.83 10.82 23.71
C HIS A 5 2.09 12.09 23.26
N PRO A 6 1.93 12.32 21.95
CA PRO A 6 1.33 13.54 21.42
C PRO A 6 -0.16 13.61 21.80
N SER A 7 -0.57 14.76 22.32
CA SER A 7 -1.94 15.20 22.44
C SER A 7 -2.64 15.13 21.06
N SER A 8 -3.88 14.63 21.04
CA SER A 8 -4.72 14.64 19.83
C SER A 8 -4.81 16.06 19.27
N PRO A 9 -4.57 16.27 17.96
CA PRO A 9 -4.74 17.59 17.37
C PRO A 9 -6.22 17.99 17.44
N LEU A 10 -6.48 19.24 17.80
CA LEU A 10 -7.77 19.90 17.58
C LEU A 10 -8.18 19.68 16.11
N ARG A 11 -9.29 18.97 15.87
CA ARG A 11 -9.84 18.82 14.51
C ARG A 11 -10.12 20.20 13.92
N ALA A 12 -9.75 20.39 12.65
CA ALA A 12 -10.05 21.60 11.88
C ALA A 12 -11.58 21.80 11.79
N GLN A 13 -12.02 23.06 11.80
CA GLN A 13 -13.43 23.42 11.56
C GLN A 13 -13.86 23.01 10.14
N ALA A 14 -15.11 22.54 9.99
CA ALA A 14 -15.78 22.35 8.72
C ALA A 14 -15.52 23.48 7.71
N THR A 15 -14.98 23.11 6.54
CA THR A 15 -14.54 23.99 5.43
C THR A 15 -15.36 23.83 4.15
N GLY A 16 -16.26 22.84 4.12
CA GLY A 16 -17.16 22.56 3.01
C GLY A 16 -18.25 23.63 2.81
N THR A 17 -19.06 23.42 1.79
CA THR A 17 -20.14 24.33 1.43
C THR A 17 -21.48 23.85 1.97
N THR A 18 -22.30 24.80 2.43
CA THR A 18 -23.65 24.52 2.89
C THR A 18 -24.66 25.14 1.95
N THR A 19 -25.63 24.34 1.51
CA THR A 19 -26.76 24.79 0.69
C THR A 19 -28.07 24.40 1.34
N THR A 20 -29.11 25.18 1.10
CA THR A 20 -30.46 24.89 1.61
C THR A 20 -31.39 24.46 0.49
N GLY A 21 -32.45 23.76 0.84
CA GLY A 21 -33.48 23.35 -0.09
C GLY A 21 -34.75 22.93 0.62
N SER A 22 -35.74 22.53 -0.16
CA SER A 22 -36.96 21.92 0.34
C SER A 22 -37.40 20.83 -0.62
N ALA A 23 -37.98 19.76 -0.09
CA ALA A 23 -38.57 18.69 -0.87
C ALA A 23 -39.94 18.32 -0.31
N THR A 24 -40.82 17.83 -1.19
CA THR A 24 -42.19 17.43 -0.82
C THR A 24 -42.40 15.96 -1.17
N GLY A 25 -42.83 15.18 -0.19
CA GLY A 25 -43.23 13.77 -0.38
C GLY A 25 -44.57 13.54 0.30
N ALA A 26 -45.50 12.86 -0.38
CA ALA A 26 -46.87 12.61 0.13
C ALA A 26 -47.59 13.86 0.67
N GLY A 27 -47.40 15.01 0.01
CA GLY A 27 -47.99 16.29 0.43
C GLY A 27 -47.31 16.98 1.62
N VAL A 28 -46.26 16.39 2.19
CA VAL A 28 -45.51 16.93 3.32
C VAL A 28 -44.19 17.54 2.83
N THR A 29 -44.02 18.85 3.02
CA THR A 29 -42.78 19.57 2.67
C THR A 29 -41.82 19.60 3.85
N ARG A 30 -40.53 19.35 3.60
CA ARG A 30 -39.44 19.52 4.56
C ARG A 30 -38.33 20.38 3.96
N ALA A 31 -37.96 21.43 4.69
CA ALA A 31 -36.72 22.14 4.43
C ALA A 31 -35.54 21.26 4.83
N TYR A 32 -34.38 21.49 4.22
CA TYR A 32 -33.16 20.77 4.56
C TYR A 32 -31.93 21.63 4.32
N THR A 33 -30.87 21.30 5.05
CA THR A 33 -29.52 21.82 4.87
C THR A 33 -28.61 20.70 4.37
N LEU A 34 -27.97 20.88 3.23
CA LEU A 34 -27.00 19.96 2.65
C LEU A 34 -25.59 20.52 2.87
N TYR A 35 -24.76 19.77 3.58
CA TYR A 35 -23.34 19.99 3.71
C TYR A 35 -22.58 19.17 2.67
N THR A 36 -21.74 19.85 1.90
CA THR A 36 -20.92 19.26 0.84
C THR A 36 -19.45 19.55 1.11
N PRO A 37 -18.64 18.55 1.51
CA PRO A 37 -17.22 18.73 1.71
C PRO A 37 -16.51 19.08 0.40
N ALA A 38 -15.41 19.84 0.49
CA ALA A 38 -14.61 20.23 -0.66
C ALA A 38 -13.90 19.04 -1.32
N ALA A 39 -13.47 18.07 -0.50
CA ALA A 39 -12.87 16.83 -0.96
C ALA A 39 -13.87 15.95 -1.73
N GLY A 40 -13.40 15.31 -2.81
CA GLY A 40 -14.19 14.35 -3.59
C GLY A 40 -15.23 14.97 -4.53
N ALA A 41 -15.04 16.22 -4.96
CA ALA A 41 -15.89 16.86 -5.95
C ALA A 41 -15.92 16.06 -7.28
N GLY A 42 -17.11 15.84 -7.84
CA GLY A 42 -17.32 15.09 -9.09
C GLY A 42 -17.52 13.58 -8.94
N ALA A 43 -16.97 12.95 -7.90
CA ALA A 43 -17.18 11.52 -7.63
C ALA A 43 -18.53 11.24 -6.95
N ALA A 44 -19.05 10.01 -7.10
CA ALA A 44 -20.22 9.55 -6.35
C ALA A 44 -19.84 9.35 -4.87
N ARG A 45 -20.51 10.08 -3.98
CA ARG A 45 -20.18 10.11 -2.54
C ARG A 45 -21.29 9.53 -1.68
N PRO A 46 -20.97 8.84 -0.57
CA PRO A 46 -21.97 8.44 0.42
C PRO A 46 -22.75 9.62 0.94
N LEU A 47 -23.99 9.38 1.38
CA LEU A 47 -24.85 10.38 2.00
C LEU A 47 -25.27 9.90 3.38
N VAL A 48 -25.11 10.75 4.39
CA VAL A 48 -25.66 10.54 5.73
C VAL A 48 -26.80 11.53 5.97
N VAL A 49 -28.01 11.02 6.17
CA VAL A 49 -29.18 11.80 6.59
C VAL A 49 -29.19 11.89 8.11
N MET A 50 -29.07 13.10 8.64
CA MET A 50 -28.95 13.38 10.07
C MET A 50 -30.23 14.03 10.60
N LEU A 51 -30.98 13.28 11.43
CA LEU A 51 -32.26 13.69 11.99
C LEU A 51 -32.09 14.20 13.44
N HIS A 52 -32.35 15.49 13.64
CA HIS A 52 -32.18 16.15 14.93
C HIS A 52 -33.23 15.69 15.97
N GLY A 53 -32.90 15.84 17.26
CA GLY A 53 -33.84 15.61 18.36
C GLY A 53 -34.86 16.74 18.53
N CYS A 54 -35.78 16.57 19.48
CA CYS A 54 -36.74 17.62 19.85
C CYS A 54 -36.01 18.92 20.23
N THR A 55 -36.63 20.06 19.93
CA THR A 55 -36.17 21.45 20.15
C THR A 55 -34.92 21.87 19.35
N GLN A 56 -34.09 20.92 18.93
CA GLN A 56 -32.90 21.16 18.11
C GLN A 56 -33.23 21.64 16.70
N SER A 57 -32.25 22.27 16.06
CA SER A 57 -32.27 22.64 14.63
C SER A 57 -31.23 21.84 13.83
N PRO A 58 -31.30 21.84 12.49
CA PRO A 58 -30.22 21.34 11.64
C PRO A 58 -28.84 21.91 12.03
N ALA A 59 -28.75 23.21 12.30
CA ALA A 59 -27.50 23.88 12.65
C ALA A 59 -26.98 23.46 14.04
N ASP A 60 -27.86 23.39 15.04
CA ASP A 60 -27.52 22.93 16.40
C ASP A 60 -27.05 21.47 16.37
N PHE A 61 -27.75 20.61 15.63
CA PHE A 61 -27.39 19.20 15.52
C PHE A 61 -26.10 18.99 14.73
N ALA A 62 -25.86 19.74 13.66
CA ALA A 62 -24.59 19.71 12.93
C ALA A 62 -23.41 20.13 13.82
N ALA A 63 -23.57 21.23 14.58
CA ALA A 63 -22.55 21.72 15.51
C ALA A 63 -22.28 20.73 16.65
N GLY A 64 -23.33 20.11 17.21
CA GLY A 64 -23.22 19.15 18.30
C GLY A 64 -22.60 17.81 17.88
N THR A 65 -23.02 17.26 16.73
CA THR A 65 -22.53 15.96 16.26
C THR A 65 -21.13 16.03 15.65
N ARG A 66 -20.68 17.21 15.20
CA ARG A 66 -19.45 17.39 14.40
C ARG A 66 -19.41 16.52 13.14
N MET A 67 -20.58 16.14 12.61
CA MET A 67 -20.66 15.28 11.44
C MET A 67 -20.10 15.96 10.18
N ASN A 68 -20.15 17.30 10.10
CA ASN A 68 -19.51 18.07 9.02
C ASN A 68 -17.98 18.00 9.07
N ASP A 69 -17.38 18.09 10.27
CA ASP A 69 -15.92 17.95 10.43
C ASP A 69 -15.47 16.54 10.01
N LEU A 70 -16.29 15.52 10.32
CA LEU A 70 -16.02 14.16 9.89
C LEU A 70 -16.17 14.00 8.37
N ALA A 71 -17.24 14.57 7.79
CA ALA A 71 -17.51 14.59 6.35
C ALA A 71 -16.36 15.20 5.55
N ASP A 72 -15.74 16.28 6.04
CA ASP A 72 -14.53 16.85 5.40
C ASP A 72 -13.37 15.87 5.37
N THR A 73 -13.14 15.16 6.48
CA THR A 73 -12.02 14.20 6.58
C THR A 73 -12.27 12.89 5.83
N GLN A 74 -13.53 12.51 5.61
CA GLN A 74 -13.92 11.19 5.08
C GLN A 74 -14.59 11.25 3.69
N GLY A 75 -14.90 12.45 3.19
CA GLY A 75 -15.42 12.66 1.84
C GLY A 75 -16.87 12.23 1.61
N PHE A 76 -17.73 12.22 2.63
CA PHE A 76 -19.17 11.94 2.49
C PHE A 76 -20.05 13.18 2.60
N LEU A 77 -21.23 13.13 2.01
CA LEU A 77 -22.25 14.19 2.06
C LEU A 77 -23.07 14.05 3.35
N VAL A 78 -23.55 15.18 3.88
CA VAL A 78 -24.47 15.19 5.02
C VAL A 78 -25.69 16.03 4.71
N VAL A 79 -26.88 15.49 4.90
CA VAL A 79 -28.12 16.26 4.79
C VAL A 79 -28.87 16.25 6.11
N TYR A 80 -29.35 17.43 6.50
CA TYR A 80 -30.09 17.67 7.72
C TYR A 80 -31.50 18.16 7.38
N PRO A 81 -32.49 17.25 7.25
CA PRO A 81 -33.90 17.63 7.18
C PRO A 81 -34.32 18.38 8.45
N GLU A 82 -35.16 19.40 8.28
CA GLU A 82 -35.70 20.19 9.38
C GLU A 82 -37.14 19.81 9.69
N GLN A 83 -37.42 19.54 10.97
CA GLN A 83 -38.77 19.48 11.50
C GLN A 83 -39.21 20.87 11.99
N PRO A 84 -40.17 21.53 11.32
CA PRO A 84 -40.60 22.86 11.70
C PRO A 84 -41.54 22.84 12.90
N SER A 85 -41.57 23.94 13.66
CA SER A 85 -42.48 24.10 14.81
C SER A 85 -43.96 24.06 14.43
N SER A 86 -44.29 24.38 13.16
CA SER A 86 -45.64 24.27 12.61
C SER A 86 -46.11 22.82 12.41
N ALA A 87 -45.19 21.88 12.23
CA ALA A 87 -45.50 20.45 12.12
C ALA A 87 -45.54 19.77 13.51
N ASN A 88 -44.74 20.27 14.45
CA ASN A 88 -44.74 19.84 15.85
C ASN A 88 -44.18 20.99 16.70
N GLN A 89 -44.92 21.48 17.70
CA GLN A 89 -44.53 22.66 18.48
C GLN A 89 -43.14 22.53 19.14
N ASN A 90 -42.74 21.30 19.51
CA ASN A 90 -41.44 21.00 20.09
C ASN A 90 -40.39 20.63 19.04
N ARG A 91 -40.70 20.76 17.73
CA ARG A 91 -39.86 20.34 16.61
C ARG A 91 -39.47 18.86 16.67
N CYS A 92 -40.25 18.06 17.38
CA CYS A 92 -40.06 16.62 17.45
C CYS A 92 -40.57 15.97 16.15
N TRP A 93 -39.84 14.97 15.67
CA TRP A 93 -40.38 14.03 14.68
C TRP A 93 -41.57 13.27 15.28
N ASN A 94 -42.64 13.10 14.52
CA ASN A 94 -43.90 12.51 14.98
C ASN A 94 -43.86 10.98 14.90
N TRP A 95 -42.76 10.37 15.36
CA TRP A 95 -42.48 8.92 15.26
C TRP A 95 -43.53 8.03 15.93
N PHE A 96 -44.33 8.58 16.84
CA PHE A 96 -45.41 7.88 17.56
C PHE A 96 -46.76 7.96 16.87
N ASP A 97 -46.90 8.75 15.80
CA ASP A 97 -48.16 8.90 15.07
C ASP A 97 -48.19 7.91 13.89
N PRO A 98 -49.23 7.04 13.78
CA PRO A 98 -49.37 6.09 12.68
C PRO A 98 -49.25 6.69 11.27
N ALA A 99 -49.64 7.96 11.08
CA ALA A 99 -49.51 8.66 9.79
C ALA A 99 -48.04 8.84 9.36
N HIS A 100 -47.09 8.70 10.29
CA HIS A 100 -45.66 8.91 10.11
C HIS A 100 -44.84 7.61 10.29
N GLN A 101 -45.47 6.43 10.15
CA GLN A 101 -44.85 5.12 10.39
C GLN A 101 -44.93 4.16 9.19
N ALA A 102 -45.26 4.65 8.00
CA ALA A 102 -45.46 3.84 6.80
C ALA A 102 -44.76 4.44 5.57
N ARG A 103 -44.35 3.57 4.65
CA ARG A 103 -43.81 3.94 3.34
C ARG A 103 -44.84 4.76 2.57
N GLY A 104 -44.40 5.82 1.92
CA GLY A 104 -45.24 6.65 1.05
C GLY A 104 -46.19 7.59 1.78
N GLN A 105 -46.05 7.71 3.10
CA GLN A 105 -46.88 8.59 3.94
C GLN A 105 -46.02 9.51 4.80
N GLY A 106 -46.62 10.63 5.22
CA GLY A 106 -46.12 11.49 6.28
C GLY A 106 -44.65 11.89 6.18
N GLU A 107 -43.97 11.83 7.33
CA GLU A 107 -42.56 12.20 7.47
C GLU A 107 -41.60 11.27 6.74
N PRO A 108 -41.81 9.93 6.72
CA PRO A 108 -40.96 9.04 5.95
C PRO A 108 -40.92 9.38 4.45
N ALA A 109 -42.07 9.68 3.85
CA ALA A 109 -42.12 10.11 2.45
C ALA A 109 -41.42 11.46 2.22
N ALA A 110 -41.55 12.41 3.15
CA ALA A 110 -40.88 13.70 3.04
C ALA A 110 -39.35 13.58 3.15
N ILE A 111 -38.84 12.77 4.09
CA ILE A 111 -37.40 12.50 4.22
C ILE A 111 -36.86 11.79 2.97
N ARG A 112 -37.60 10.80 2.44
CA ARG A 112 -37.27 10.15 1.16
C ARG A 112 -37.15 11.17 0.02
N ALA A 113 -38.08 12.12 -0.05
CA ALA A 113 -38.07 13.16 -1.07
C ALA A 113 -36.89 14.12 -0.91
N VAL A 114 -36.44 14.41 0.32
CA VAL A 114 -35.20 15.16 0.56
C VAL A 114 -33.99 14.42 -0.02
N VAL A 115 -33.91 13.10 0.16
CA VAL A 115 -32.84 12.29 -0.43
C VAL A 115 -32.86 12.37 -1.97
N ASP A 116 -34.03 12.30 -2.60
CA ASP A 116 -34.15 12.47 -4.06
C ASP A 116 -33.72 13.88 -4.52
N ALA A 117 -34.14 14.91 -3.79
CA ALA A 117 -33.76 16.29 -4.11
C ALA A 117 -32.24 16.50 -3.99
N VAL A 118 -31.59 15.85 -3.03
CA VAL A 118 -30.12 15.87 -2.91
C VAL A 118 -29.45 15.11 -4.07
N LYS A 119 -29.95 13.91 -4.42
CA LYS A 119 -29.46 13.13 -5.57
C LYS A 119 -29.54 13.90 -6.89
N GLY A 120 -30.53 14.77 -7.04
CA GLY A 120 -30.67 15.65 -8.22
C GLY A 120 -29.71 16.85 -8.24
N ARG A 121 -29.03 17.17 -7.13
CA ARG A 121 -28.13 18.34 -6.99
C ARG A 121 -26.66 17.97 -6.95
N VAL A 122 -26.32 16.83 -6.35
CA VAL A 122 -24.93 16.38 -6.16
C VAL A 122 -24.82 14.89 -6.44
N ASN A 123 -23.63 14.44 -6.84
CA ASN A 123 -23.36 13.04 -7.17
C ASN A 123 -23.34 12.17 -5.89
N VAL A 124 -24.48 11.58 -5.55
CA VAL A 124 -24.65 10.66 -4.42
C VAL A 124 -24.46 9.23 -4.89
N ASP A 125 -23.65 8.48 -4.18
CA ASP A 125 -23.61 7.03 -4.31
C ASP A 125 -24.90 6.42 -3.73
N ALA A 126 -25.77 5.96 -4.62
CA ALA A 126 -27.08 5.45 -4.25
C ALA A 126 -27.04 4.18 -3.39
N ALA A 127 -25.94 3.41 -3.42
CA ALA A 127 -25.77 2.22 -2.59
C ALA A 127 -25.30 2.56 -1.17
N ARG A 128 -24.78 3.77 -0.96
CA ARG A 128 -24.17 4.22 0.31
C ARG A 128 -24.92 5.43 0.90
N VAL A 129 -26.23 5.28 1.07
CA VAL A 129 -27.06 6.26 1.79
C VAL A 129 -27.42 5.68 3.17
N TYR A 130 -27.21 6.48 4.21
CA TYR A 130 -27.41 6.09 5.61
C TYR A 130 -28.31 7.11 6.30
N VAL A 131 -28.99 6.70 7.37
CA VAL A 131 -29.80 7.59 8.20
C VAL A 131 -29.42 7.42 9.67
N ALA A 132 -29.26 8.52 10.38
CA ALA A 132 -29.00 8.50 11.81
C ALA A 132 -29.64 9.70 12.50
N GLY A 133 -29.87 9.58 13.81
CA GLY A 133 -30.44 10.67 14.59
C GLY A 133 -30.29 10.50 16.09
N LEU A 134 -30.76 11.52 16.82
CA LEU A 134 -30.85 11.56 18.27
C LEU A 134 -32.32 11.62 18.71
N SER A 135 -32.68 10.92 19.79
CA SER A 135 -34.01 11.04 20.42
C SER A 135 -35.16 10.75 19.43
N ALA A 136 -36.11 11.67 19.27
CA ALA A 136 -37.16 11.58 18.25
C ALA A 136 -36.62 11.36 16.82
N GLY A 137 -35.47 11.94 16.47
CA GLY A 137 -34.80 11.72 15.19
C GLY A 137 -34.19 10.31 15.07
N ALA A 138 -33.75 9.74 16.20
CA ALA A 138 -33.28 8.34 16.26
C ALA A 138 -34.44 7.36 16.05
N ALA A 139 -35.59 7.60 16.69
CA ALA A 139 -36.80 6.81 16.47
C ALA A 139 -37.29 6.92 15.00
N MET A 140 -37.26 8.12 14.42
CA MET A 140 -37.56 8.28 12.99
C MET A 140 -36.55 7.58 12.09
N SER A 141 -35.26 7.51 12.46
CA SER A 141 -34.24 6.76 11.72
C SER A 141 -34.57 5.26 11.64
N VAL A 142 -35.10 4.69 12.72
CA VAL A 142 -35.59 3.29 12.74
C VAL A 142 -36.78 3.12 11.79
N ILE A 143 -37.73 4.05 11.77
CA ILE A 143 -38.86 4.05 10.81
C ILE A 143 -38.35 4.14 9.37
N MET A 144 -37.37 5.00 9.09
CA MET A 144 -36.77 5.12 7.75
C MET A 144 -36.13 3.80 7.30
N GLY A 145 -35.40 3.12 8.20
CA GLY A 145 -34.81 1.81 7.91
C GLY A 145 -35.86 0.74 7.60
N ALA A 146 -36.97 0.70 8.35
CA ALA A 146 -38.03 -0.27 8.12
C ALA A 146 -38.87 0.03 6.85
N THR A 147 -39.12 1.30 6.53
CA THR A 147 -40.04 1.69 5.45
C THR A 147 -39.35 1.94 4.10
N TYR A 148 -38.06 2.27 4.11
CA TYR A 148 -37.25 2.54 2.92
C TYR A 148 -35.88 1.80 2.97
N PRO A 149 -35.85 0.48 3.19
CA PRO A 149 -34.60 -0.27 3.23
C PRO A 149 -33.86 -0.27 1.88
N ASP A 150 -34.57 -0.08 0.76
CA ASP A 150 -34.03 0.12 -0.58
C ASP A 150 -33.25 1.44 -0.75
N VAL A 151 -33.42 2.37 0.18
CA VAL A 151 -32.75 3.66 0.16
C VAL A 151 -31.66 3.70 1.21
N PHE A 152 -31.91 3.19 2.42
CA PHE A 152 -30.96 3.27 3.52
C PHE A 152 -30.23 1.94 3.74
N SER A 153 -28.91 1.97 3.55
CA SER A 153 -28.00 0.83 3.78
C SER A 153 -27.53 0.70 5.23
N GLY A 154 -27.89 1.65 6.07
CA GLY A 154 -27.63 1.58 7.50
C GLY A 154 -28.38 2.62 8.30
N VAL A 155 -28.60 2.28 9.57
CA VAL A 155 -29.38 3.06 10.54
C VAL A 155 -28.54 3.32 11.79
N GLY A 156 -28.45 4.59 12.18
CA GLY A 156 -27.81 5.02 13.43
C GLY A 156 -28.83 5.53 14.43
N VAL A 157 -28.79 5.01 15.66
CA VAL A 157 -29.82 5.28 16.67
C VAL A 157 -29.16 5.77 17.95
N ALA A 158 -29.15 7.08 18.21
CA ALA A 158 -28.71 7.63 19.50
C ALA A 158 -29.91 7.92 20.41
N SER A 159 -30.04 7.19 21.52
CA SER A 159 -31.16 7.32 22.48
C SER A 159 -32.55 7.31 21.82
N GLY A 160 -32.78 6.36 20.93
CA GLY A 160 -34.03 6.20 20.17
C GLY A 160 -34.94 5.08 20.67
N LEU A 161 -35.96 4.77 19.88
CA LEU A 161 -36.93 3.71 20.15
C LEU A 161 -37.09 2.80 18.93
N GLU A 162 -37.56 1.57 19.19
CA GLU A 162 -37.86 0.58 18.16
C GLU A 162 -39.00 1.02 17.22
N PHE A 163 -39.10 0.36 16.06
CA PHE A 163 -40.13 0.59 15.07
C PHE A 163 -41.50 0.44 15.72
N ARG A 164 -42.36 1.45 15.59
CA ARG A 164 -43.71 1.48 16.17
C ARG A 164 -43.75 1.19 17.68
N ALA A 165 -42.73 1.63 18.43
CA ALA A 165 -42.73 1.59 19.89
C ALA A 165 -43.97 2.24 20.54
N ALA A 166 -44.62 3.16 19.82
CA ALA A 166 -45.90 3.75 20.19
C ALA A 166 -46.73 4.11 18.96
N THR A 167 -48.05 4.23 19.13
CA THR A 167 -49.02 4.67 18.11
C THR A 167 -49.89 5.85 18.57
N SER A 168 -49.51 6.49 19.68
CA SER A 168 -50.13 7.70 20.22
C SER A 168 -49.15 8.46 21.12
N SER A 169 -49.43 9.73 21.42
CA SER A 169 -48.58 10.55 22.28
C SER A 169 -48.49 10.00 23.71
N SER A 170 -49.58 9.49 24.29
CA SER A 170 -49.56 8.88 25.62
C SER A 170 -48.71 7.62 25.65
N ALA A 171 -48.89 6.74 24.66
CA ALA A 171 -48.06 5.54 24.52
C ALA A 171 -46.58 5.89 24.27
N ALA A 172 -46.28 7.02 23.61
CA ALA A 172 -44.92 7.49 23.41
C ALA A 172 -44.22 7.76 24.74
N PHE A 173 -44.89 8.45 25.68
CA PHE A 173 -44.36 8.67 27.02
C PHE A 173 -44.16 7.35 27.78
N THR A 174 -45.10 6.40 27.67
CA THR A 174 -44.92 5.07 28.25
C THR A 174 -43.69 4.38 27.68
N ALA A 175 -43.55 4.31 26.35
CA ALA A 175 -42.42 3.67 25.69
C ALA A 175 -41.08 4.29 26.12
N MET A 176 -41.00 5.62 26.14
CA MET A 176 -39.79 6.32 26.57
C MET A 176 -39.39 6.00 28.02
N ASN A 177 -40.35 5.76 28.93
CA ASN A 177 -40.06 5.53 30.35
C ASN A 177 -39.88 4.05 30.72
N SER A 178 -40.49 3.11 29.99
CA SER A 178 -40.51 1.70 30.37
C SER A 178 -40.20 0.71 29.25
N GLY A 179 -39.90 1.20 28.04
CA GLY A 179 -39.77 0.39 26.84
C GLY A 179 -41.09 0.25 26.08
N GLY A 180 -40.96 0.03 24.77
CA GLY A 180 -42.06 -0.28 23.85
C GLY A 180 -42.61 -1.71 24.03
N PRO A 181 -43.41 -2.19 23.06
CA PRO A 181 -43.90 -3.57 22.99
C PRO A 181 -42.78 -4.63 22.94
N ASN A 182 -43.15 -5.88 22.69
CA ASN A 182 -42.16 -6.94 22.52
C ASN A 182 -41.30 -6.66 21.26
N PRO A 183 -39.95 -6.57 21.37
CA PRO A 183 -39.08 -6.27 20.26
C PRO A 183 -39.12 -7.29 19.11
N ASP A 184 -39.43 -8.55 19.39
CA ASP A 184 -39.55 -9.59 18.34
C ASP A 184 -40.79 -9.36 17.47
N VAL A 185 -41.90 -8.94 18.10
CA VAL A 185 -43.13 -8.54 17.41
C VAL A 185 -42.87 -7.31 16.55
N GLN A 186 -42.15 -6.32 17.11
CA GLN A 186 -41.81 -5.10 16.39
C GLN A 186 -40.79 -5.35 15.28
N GLY A 187 -39.89 -6.32 15.43
CA GLY A 187 -38.97 -6.77 14.38
C GLY A 187 -39.67 -7.43 13.23
N THR A 188 -40.64 -8.29 13.53
CA THR A 188 -41.54 -8.86 12.49
C THR A 188 -42.34 -7.76 11.80
N ALA A 189 -42.85 -6.78 12.54
CA ALA A 189 -43.56 -5.63 11.97
C ALA A 189 -42.67 -4.77 11.07
N ALA A 190 -41.42 -4.54 11.46
CA ALA A 190 -40.43 -3.81 10.67
C ALA A 190 -40.09 -4.57 9.37
N TYR A 191 -39.82 -5.87 9.46
CA TYR A 191 -39.59 -6.74 8.30
C TYR A 191 -40.78 -6.73 7.33
N ASN A 192 -42.01 -6.75 7.83
CA ASN A 192 -43.20 -6.64 6.98
C ASN A 192 -43.34 -5.26 6.33
N ALA A 193 -42.98 -4.19 7.04
CA ALA A 193 -43.01 -2.82 6.52
C ALA A 193 -42.00 -2.59 5.36
N MET A 194 -40.95 -3.42 5.27
CA MET A 194 -40.01 -3.41 4.15
C MET A 194 -40.67 -3.81 2.82
N GLY A 195 -41.78 -4.54 2.85
CA GLY A 195 -42.53 -4.94 1.66
C GLY A 195 -41.70 -5.81 0.70
N THR A 196 -41.60 -5.40 -0.56
CA THR A 196 -40.79 -6.10 -1.58
C THR A 196 -39.30 -5.80 -1.50
N PHE A 197 -38.87 -4.90 -0.61
CA PHE A 197 -37.49 -4.45 -0.46
C PHE A 197 -36.80 -5.06 0.76
N LYS A 198 -37.31 -6.19 1.24
CA LYS A 198 -36.75 -6.95 2.37
C LYS A 198 -35.28 -7.25 2.14
N ARG A 199 -34.46 -6.87 3.10
CA ARG A 199 -33.02 -7.08 3.12
C ARG A 199 -32.49 -6.82 4.52
N THR A 200 -31.31 -7.35 4.80
CA THR A 200 -30.62 -6.99 6.03
C THR A 200 -30.23 -5.51 6.04
N VAL A 201 -30.45 -4.85 7.16
CA VAL A 201 -30.11 -3.43 7.36
C VAL A 201 -29.16 -3.31 8.55
N ARG A 202 -28.00 -2.72 8.29
CA ARG A 202 -26.96 -2.56 9.30
C ARG A 202 -27.37 -1.49 10.30
N THR A 203 -27.42 -1.84 11.58
CA THR A 203 -27.92 -0.93 12.63
C THR A 203 -26.89 -0.75 13.73
N ILE A 204 -26.63 0.49 14.11
CA ILE A 204 -25.75 0.84 15.22
C ILE A 204 -26.48 1.74 16.21
N VAL A 205 -26.48 1.35 17.48
CA VAL A 205 -27.24 1.96 18.57
C VAL A 205 -26.27 2.55 19.58
N PHE A 206 -26.49 3.78 20.03
CA PHE A 206 -25.80 4.41 21.15
C PHE A 206 -26.80 4.81 22.22
N HIS A 207 -26.58 4.38 23.46
CA HIS A 207 -27.46 4.74 24.57
C HIS A 207 -26.68 5.02 25.85
N GLY A 208 -27.05 6.08 26.56
CA GLY A 208 -26.46 6.41 27.85
C GLY A 208 -27.09 5.59 28.99
N SER A 209 -26.28 5.04 29.89
CA SER A 209 -26.80 4.23 31.01
C SER A 209 -27.56 5.06 32.07
N SER A 210 -27.55 6.39 31.96
CA SER A 210 -28.22 7.33 32.86
C SER A 210 -29.16 8.26 32.08
N ASP A 211 -29.66 7.81 30.93
CA ASP A 211 -30.68 8.51 30.16
C ASP A 211 -32.06 8.38 30.84
N TYR A 212 -32.54 9.48 31.42
CA TYR A 212 -33.86 9.56 32.07
C TYR A 212 -34.95 10.17 31.16
N THR A 213 -34.60 10.49 29.90
CA THR A 213 -35.58 10.99 28.91
C THR A 213 -36.10 9.85 28.06
N VAL A 214 -35.19 9.04 27.53
CA VAL A 214 -35.50 7.77 26.86
C VAL A 214 -34.72 6.69 27.60
N TYR A 215 -35.41 5.91 28.42
CA TYR A 215 -34.77 4.97 29.33
C TYR A 215 -33.94 3.92 28.58
N PRO A 216 -32.82 3.42 29.15
CA PRO A 216 -31.87 2.54 28.47
C PRO A 216 -32.47 1.26 27.86
N VAL A 217 -33.57 0.77 28.43
CA VAL A 217 -34.33 -0.38 27.90
C VAL A 217 -34.73 -0.21 26.43
N ASN A 218 -34.97 1.04 25.99
CA ASN A 218 -35.31 1.32 24.59
C ASN A 218 -34.13 1.04 23.65
N GLY A 219 -32.89 1.30 24.09
CA GLY A 219 -31.70 0.96 23.32
C GLY A 219 -31.51 -0.56 23.20
N ASP A 220 -31.84 -1.32 24.26
CA ASP A 220 -31.86 -2.78 24.23
C ASP A 220 -32.93 -3.31 23.26
N GLN A 221 -34.13 -2.72 23.29
CA GLN A 221 -35.23 -3.08 22.40
C GLN A 221 -34.94 -2.77 20.93
N VAL A 222 -34.34 -1.62 20.61
CA VAL A 222 -33.89 -1.32 19.23
C VAL A 222 -32.93 -2.40 18.74
N ALA A 223 -31.93 -2.77 19.55
CA ALA A 223 -30.97 -3.80 19.17
C ALA A 223 -31.66 -5.16 18.95
N ALA A 224 -32.51 -5.59 19.89
CA ALA A 224 -33.26 -6.84 19.78
C ALA A 224 -34.19 -6.86 18.55
N GLN A 225 -34.95 -5.79 18.33
CA GLN A 225 -35.85 -5.64 17.20
C GLN A 225 -35.12 -5.75 15.86
N TRP A 226 -33.94 -5.13 15.73
CA TRP A 226 -33.15 -5.23 14.50
C TRP A 226 -32.45 -6.57 14.33
N VAL A 227 -32.15 -7.29 15.41
CA VAL A 227 -31.72 -8.70 15.30
C VAL A 227 -32.84 -9.54 14.73
N GLN A 228 -34.06 -9.45 15.27
CA GLN A 228 -35.23 -10.16 14.74
C GLN A 228 -35.54 -9.79 13.29
N THR A 229 -35.50 -8.49 12.98
CA THR A 229 -35.75 -8.00 11.61
C THR A 229 -34.76 -8.59 10.63
N ASN A 230 -33.48 -8.69 11.03
CA ASN A 230 -32.42 -9.19 10.17
C ASN A 230 -32.40 -10.72 10.07
N ASP A 231 -32.85 -11.45 11.09
CA ASP A 231 -33.09 -12.91 11.01
C ASP A 231 -34.11 -13.20 9.92
N LEU A 232 -35.28 -12.57 9.98
CA LEU A 232 -36.29 -12.69 8.93
C LEU A 232 -35.81 -12.21 7.54
N ALA A 233 -34.90 -11.23 7.50
CA ALA A 233 -34.49 -10.60 6.25
C ALA A 233 -33.35 -11.30 5.52
N ASP A 234 -32.68 -12.29 6.13
CA ASP A 234 -31.62 -13.01 5.44
C ASP A 234 -32.12 -14.20 4.60
N ASP A 235 -33.13 -14.93 5.05
CA ASP A 235 -33.70 -16.08 4.34
C ASP A 235 -35.24 -16.14 4.31
N GLY A 236 -35.91 -15.20 4.98
CA GLY A 236 -37.37 -15.15 5.07
C GLY A 236 -37.98 -15.97 6.20
N GLN A 237 -37.16 -16.56 7.07
CA GLN A 237 -37.59 -17.41 8.17
C GLN A 237 -37.17 -16.83 9.53
N ASP A 238 -37.96 -17.14 10.55
CA ASP A 238 -37.64 -16.87 11.96
C ASP A 238 -37.05 -18.15 12.55
N ASN A 239 -35.77 -18.36 12.32
CA ASN A 239 -35.08 -19.62 12.64
C ASN A 239 -33.88 -19.41 13.59
N GLY A 240 -33.60 -18.17 13.98
CA GLY A 240 -32.50 -17.83 14.88
C GLY A 240 -31.12 -17.97 14.23
N SER A 241 -31.04 -17.97 12.89
CA SER A 241 -29.78 -17.83 12.15
C SER A 241 -29.03 -16.56 12.58
N ARG A 242 -29.78 -15.55 13.02
CA ARG A 242 -29.32 -14.37 13.76
C ARG A 242 -30.07 -14.28 15.08
N SER A 243 -29.35 -14.40 16.18
CA SER A 243 -29.95 -14.37 17.52
C SER A 243 -29.28 -13.36 18.44
N THR A 244 -30.05 -12.80 19.39
CA THR A 244 -29.53 -11.99 20.48
C THR A 244 -28.63 -12.80 21.43
N ALA A 245 -28.76 -14.14 21.42
CA ALA A 245 -27.86 -15.06 22.11
C ALA A 245 -26.46 -15.11 21.46
N GLN A 246 -26.37 -14.83 20.15
CA GLN A 246 -25.10 -14.74 19.42
C GLN A 246 -24.52 -13.33 19.56
N VAL A 247 -24.00 -13.05 20.76
CA VAL A 247 -23.46 -11.73 21.11
C VAL A 247 -21.98 -11.83 21.45
N THR A 248 -21.19 -10.91 20.90
CA THR A 248 -19.84 -10.62 21.40
C THR A 248 -19.85 -9.29 22.13
N THR A 249 -19.15 -9.21 23.25
CA THR A 249 -19.09 -7.97 24.05
C THR A 249 -17.65 -7.53 24.19
N ARG A 250 -17.40 -6.24 23.95
CA ARG A 250 -16.15 -5.56 24.29
C ARG A 250 -16.45 -4.34 25.15
N SER A 251 -15.48 -3.92 25.95
CA SER A 251 -15.59 -2.72 26.77
C SER A 251 -14.36 -1.84 26.59
N GLY A 252 -14.51 -0.54 26.83
CA GLY A 252 -13.44 0.43 26.75
C GLY A 252 -13.73 1.67 27.57
N THR A 253 -12.76 2.58 27.63
CA THR A 253 -12.89 3.86 28.31
C THR A 253 -12.21 4.93 27.47
N VAL A 254 -12.92 6.03 27.22
CA VAL A 254 -12.31 7.22 26.59
C VAL A 254 -11.31 7.82 27.57
N SER A 255 -10.11 8.17 27.10
CA SER A 255 -9.09 8.79 27.95
C SER A 255 -9.63 10.06 28.63
N GLY A 256 -9.67 10.07 29.96
CA GLY A 256 -10.26 11.16 30.76
C GLY A 256 -11.79 11.32 30.62
N GLY A 257 -12.46 10.36 29.98
CA GLY A 257 -13.88 10.39 29.65
C GLY A 257 -14.66 9.22 30.24
N ARG A 258 -15.69 8.79 29.51
CA ARG A 258 -16.65 7.76 29.94
C ARG A 258 -16.17 6.37 29.57
N ALA A 259 -16.49 5.41 30.45
CA ALA A 259 -16.47 4.00 30.10
C ALA A 259 -17.65 3.67 29.17
N TYR A 260 -17.48 2.65 28.35
CA TYR A 260 -18.53 2.14 27.47
C TYR A 260 -18.39 0.62 27.28
N SER A 261 -19.49 -0.03 26.94
CA SER A 261 -19.53 -1.40 26.44
C SER A 261 -20.18 -1.43 25.06
N VAL A 262 -19.77 -2.41 24.26
CA VAL A 262 -20.25 -2.62 22.90
C VAL A 262 -20.63 -4.08 22.75
N LYS A 263 -21.89 -4.32 22.43
CA LYS A 263 -22.40 -5.62 22.05
C LYS A 263 -22.54 -5.68 20.53
N THR A 264 -22.05 -6.76 19.92
CA THR A 264 -22.20 -7.01 18.49
C THR A 264 -22.99 -8.28 18.29
N PHE A 265 -24.08 -8.19 17.52
CA PHE A 265 -25.02 -9.27 17.26
C PHE A 265 -25.09 -9.59 15.76
N ALA A 266 -25.75 -10.70 15.42
CA ALA A 266 -26.15 -11.04 14.05
C ALA A 266 -24.99 -10.95 13.04
N GLY A 267 -23.84 -11.56 13.37
CA GLY A 267 -22.65 -11.56 12.50
C GLY A 267 -22.05 -10.17 12.23
N GLY A 268 -22.30 -9.17 13.08
CA GLY A 268 -21.78 -7.80 12.91
C GLY A 268 -22.72 -6.83 12.21
N VAL A 269 -23.97 -7.24 11.95
CA VAL A 269 -24.99 -6.39 11.32
C VAL A 269 -25.69 -5.47 12.33
N VAL A 270 -25.66 -5.80 13.63
CA VAL A 270 -26.16 -4.92 14.71
C VAL A 270 -25.08 -4.68 15.75
N GLU A 271 -24.77 -3.42 16.05
CA GLU A 271 -23.82 -3.00 17.09
C GLU A 271 -24.51 -2.09 18.11
N GLN A 272 -24.41 -2.39 19.40
CA GLN A 272 -25.06 -1.64 20.48
C GLN A 272 -24.02 -1.14 21.47
N TRP A 273 -23.94 0.18 21.62
CA TRP A 273 -23.05 0.89 22.52
C TRP A 273 -23.81 1.40 23.74
N SER A 274 -23.39 0.95 24.92
CA SER A 274 -23.84 1.50 26.20
C SER A 274 -22.75 2.40 26.78
N VAL A 275 -23.06 3.67 27.03
CA VAL A 275 -22.09 4.66 27.53
C VAL A 275 -22.37 4.95 29.00
N THR A 276 -21.44 4.55 29.86
CA THR A 276 -21.61 4.59 31.31
C THR A 276 -21.76 6.02 31.84
N GLY A 277 -22.85 6.26 32.56
CA GLY A 277 -23.19 7.53 33.19
C GLY A 277 -23.58 8.64 32.22
N MET A 278 -23.66 8.37 30.92
CA MET A 278 -24.14 9.35 29.93
C MET A 278 -25.65 9.49 30.07
N GLY A 279 -26.14 10.73 30.01
CA GLY A 279 -27.56 11.05 29.99
C GLY A 279 -28.16 11.01 28.59
N HIS A 280 -29.23 11.79 28.37
CA HIS A 280 -29.84 11.96 27.06
C HIS A 280 -29.00 12.86 26.15
N ALA A 281 -28.02 12.27 25.46
CA ALA A 281 -27.05 13.04 24.69
C ALA A 281 -26.39 12.24 23.55
N TRP A 282 -25.93 12.97 22.53
CA TRP A 282 -25.02 12.47 21.51
C TRP A 282 -23.63 12.22 22.10
N SER A 283 -23.13 10.99 21.96
CA SER A 283 -21.85 10.59 22.54
C SER A 283 -20.64 11.19 21.81
N GLY A 284 -19.68 11.72 22.57
CA GLY A 284 -18.41 12.27 22.08
C GLY A 284 -18.53 13.59 21.30
N GLY A 285 -19.72 14.19 21.24
CA GLY A 285 -20.01 15.41 20.48
C GLY A 285 -19.32 16.69 20.99
N SER A 286 -19.77 17.84 20.48
CA SER A 286 -19.27 19.17 20.84
C SER A 286 -20.24 19.91 21.74
N THR A 287 -19.72 20.67 22.71
CA THR A 287 -20.51 21.60 23.54
C THR A 287 -21.06 22.80 22.75
N ALA A 288 -20.68 22.94 21.47
CA ALA A 288 -21.23 23.96 20.57
C ALA A 288 -22.68 23.68 20.13
N GLY A 289 -23.16 22.44 20.29
CA GLY A 289 -24.56 22.08 20.08
C GLY A 289 -25.17 21.50 21.36
N SER A 290 -26.50 21.54 21.43
CA SER A 290 -27.25 21.00 22.57
C SER A 290 -27.30 19.47 22.56
N TYR A 291 -27.60 18.89 23.74
CA TYR A 291 -27.71 17.44 23.96
C TYR A 291 -26.50 16.64 23.49
N THR A 292 -25.29 17.07 23.88
CA THR A 292 -24.05 16.35 23.59
C THR A 292 -23.30 16.03 24.87
N ASP A 293 -22.50 14.96 24.81
CA ASP A 293 -21.61 14.57 25.88
C ASP A 293 -20.19 14.37 25.34
N PRO A 294 -19.32 15.40 25.41
CA PRO A 294 -17.97 15.33 24.87
C PRO A 294 -17.08 14.30 25.56
N LYS A 295 -17.49 13.76 26.72
CA LYS A 295 -16.72 12.74 27.45
C LYS A 295 -17.01 11.31 26.94
N GLY A 296 -18.07 11.11 26.17
CA GLY A 296 -18.42 9.83 25.57
C GLY A 296 -17.51 9.43 24.40
N PRO A 297 -17.55 8.16 23.94
CA PRO A 297 -16.93 7.75 22.67
C PRO A 297 -17.50 8.55 21.50
N ASP A 298 -16.71 8.78 20.46
CA ASP A 298 -17.13 9.56 19.28
C ASP A 298 -18.16 8.79 18.44
N ALA A 299 -19.45 9.03 18.70
CA ALA A 299 -20.54 8.35 18.00
C ALA A 299 -20.52 8.65 16.50
N SER A 300 -20.15 9.86 16.07
CA SER A 300 -20.10 10.21 14.66
C SER A 300 -19.05 9.39 13.91
N ALA A 301 -17.86 9.26 14.50
CA ALA A 301 -16.78 8.43 13.94
C ALA A 301 -17.16 6.94 13.91
N GLU A 302 -17.80 6.43 14.95
CA GLU A 302 -18.21 5.02 15.02
C GLU A 302 -19.38 4.70 14.09
N LEU A 303 -20.34 5.60 13.93
CA LEU A 303 -21.38 5.50 12.91
C LEU A 303 -20.75 5.39 11.52
N TRP A 304 -19.80 6.27 11.20
CA TRP A 304 -19.12 6.23 9.90
C TRP A 304 -18.32 4.95 9.72
N ARG A 305 -17.46 4.57 10.68
CA ARG A 305 -16.70 3.31 10.65
C ARG A 305 -17.62 2.13 10.41
N PHE A 306 -18.72 2.09 11.16
CA PHE A 306 -19.71 1.05 11.03
C PHE A 306 -20.26 1.05 9.61
N PHE A 307 -20.90 2.13 9.15
CA PHE A 307 -21.49 2.26 7.82
C PHE A 307 -20.51 1.93 6.69
N SER A 308 -19.32 2.52 6.68
CA SER A 308 -18.32 2.35 5.63
C SER A 308 -17.71 0.95 5.56
N ALA A 309 -17.71 0.20 6.66
CA ALA A 309 -17.27 -1.19 6.67
C ALA A 309 -18.27 -2.15 6.00
N GLY A 310 -19.55 -1.75 5.89
CA GLY A 310 -20.64 -2.59 5.37
C GLY A 310 -20.75 -2.66 3.86
N THR A 311 -19.87 -2.00 3.12
CA THR A 311 -19.93 -1.93 1.65
C THR A 311 -19.30 -3.15 0.97
N ALA A 312 -18.91 -4.17 1.74
CA ALA A 312 -18.47 -5.46 1.21
C ALA A 312 -19.60 -6.50 1.06
N GLY A 313 -20.88 -6.15 1.30
CA GLY A 313 -21.95 -7.17 1.17
C GLY A 313 -23.39 -6.72 1.42
N GLY A 314 -23.79 -5.52 0.99
CA GLY A 314 -25.09 -4.97 1.37
C GLY A 314 -25.75 -4.03 0.36
N GLY A 315 -25.51 -4.20 -0.92
CA GLY A 315 -26.32 -3.60 -1.99
C GLY A 315 -27.06 -4.72 -2.72
N GLY A 316 -28.38 -4.63 -2.83
CA GLY A 316 -29.15 -5.49 -3.72
C GLY A 316 -28.82 -5.18 -5.17
N THR A 317 -27.73 -5.75 -5.66
CA THR A 317 -27.75 -6.43 -6.95
C THR A 317 -27.97 -7.93 -6.66
N ALA A 318 -28.33 -8.73 -7.66
CA ALA A 318 -28.43 -10.18 -7.53
C ALA A 318 -27.28 -10.78 -6.69
N PRO A 319 -27.45 -11.97 -6.04
CA PRO A 319 -26.32 -12.65 -5.40
C PRO A 319 -25.14 -12.55 -6.36
N ASP A 320 -24.03 -11.99 -5.87
CA ASP A 320 -22.87 -11.80 -6.72
C ASP A 320 -22.44 -13.19 -7.17
N THR A 321 -22.68 -13.48 -8.45
CA THR A 321 -22.25 -14.69 -9.14
C THR A 321 -21.06 -14.40 -10.04
N THR A 322 -20.55 -13.17 -10.02
CA THR A 322 -19.50 -12.74 -10.94
C THR A 322 -18.18 -13.05 -10.29
N ALA A 323 -17.37 -13.89 -10.93
CA ALA A 323 -16.04 -14.14 -10.44
C ALA A 323 -15.16 -12.88 -10.51
N PRO A 324 -14.29 -12.65 -9.52
CA PRO A 324 -13.41 -11.50 -9.53
C PRO A 324 -12.39 -11.59 -10.66
N VAL A 325 -11.99 -10.43 -11.19
CA VAL A 325 -11.00 -10.30 -12.24
C VAL A 325 -9.64 -9.96 -11.64
N VAL A 326 -8.68 -10.87 -11.83
CA VAL A 326 -7.27 -10.61 -11.54
C VAL A 326 -6.67 -9.79 -12.67
N SER A 327 -6.01 -8.68 -12.32
CA SER A 327 -5.19 -7.88 -13.22
C SER A 327 -3.74 -7.88 -12.73
N VAL A 328 -2.79 -7.74 -13.66
CA VAL A 328 -1.36 -7.69 -13.35
C VAL A 328 -0.74 -6.39 -13.82
N SER A 329 0.19 -5.88 -13.02
CA SER A 329 1.04 -4.74 -13.38
C SER A 329 2.50 -5.05 -13.01
N PRO A 330 3.45 -4.88 -13.94
CA PRO A 330 3.24 -4.43 -15.31
C PRO A 330 2.67 -5.55 -16.19
N THR A 331 2.21 -5.22 -17.40
CA THR A 331 1.58 -6.22 -18.31
C THR A 331 2.59 -7.29 -18.76
N PRO A 332 2.14 -8.50 -19.14
CA PRO A 332 3.02 -9.54 -19.69
C PRO A 332 3.90 -9.00 -20.82
N GLY A 333 5.18 -9.34 -20.81
CA GLY A 333 6.14 -8.78 -21.76
C GLY A 333 7.59 -9.03 -21.39
N THR A 334 8.48 -8.29 -22.06
CA THR A 334 9.93 -8.37 -21.84
C THR A 334 10.41 -7.26 -20.92
N TYR A 335 11.12 -7.63 -19.85
CA TYR A 335 11.62 -6.71 -18.83
C TYR A 335 13.08 -6.96 -18.52
N VAL A 336 13.75 -5.97 -17.96
CA VAL A 336 15.17 -6.05 -17.59
C VAL A 336 15.31 -6.34 -16.09
N GLY A 337 16.09 -7.37 -15.75
CA GLY A 337 16.37 -7.76 -14.37
C GLY A 337 15.19 -8.41 -13.64
N PRO A 338 15.30 -8.64 -12.32
CA PRO A 338 14.21 -9.14 -11.51
C PRO A 338 12.98 -8.23 -11.59
N LEU A 339 11.79 -8.83 -11.70
CA LEU A 339 10.55 -8.09 -11.90
C LEU A 339 9.59 -8.33 -10.75
N THR A 340 9.10 -7.26 -10.14
CA THR A 340 7.96 -7.33 -9.22
C THR A 340 6.67 -7.16 -10.02
N VAL A 341 5.82 -8.18 -9.97
CA VAL A 341 4.49 -8.19 -10.58
C VAL A 341 3.46 -8.00 -9.48
N THR A 342 2.72 -6.91 -9.55
CA THR A 342 1.57 -6.63 -8.68
C THR A 342 0.33 -7.28 -9.27
N LEU A 343 -0.39 -8.05 -8.46
CA LEU A 343 -1.68 -8.63 -8.76
C LEU A 343 -2.76 -7.85 -8.01
N SER A 344 -3.74 -7.33 -8.75
CA SER A 344 -4.83 -6.52 -8.22
C SER A 344 -6.17 -7.10 -8.61
N LEU A 345 -7.16 -6.90 -7.75
CA LEU A 345 -8.54 -7.29 -7.97
C LEU A 345 -9.41 -6.07 -8.28
N ASN A 346 -10.41 -6.26 -9.12
CA ASN A 346 -11.48 -5.28 -9.36
C ASN A 346 -12.44 -5.14 -8.16
N GLU A 347 -12.37 -6.06 -7.20
CA GLU A 347 -13.26 -6.13 -6.03
C GLU A 347 -12.60 -6.85 -4.85
N PRO A 348 -13.16 -6.77 -3.62
CA PRO A 348 -12.60 -7.45 -2.46
C PRO A 348 -12.53 -8.97 -2.63
N GLY A 349 -11.34 -9.55 -2.41
CA GLY A 349 -11.14 -10.99 -2.54
C GLY A 349 -9.73 -11.42 -2.18
N THR A 350 -9.42 -12.69 -2.43
CA THR A 350 -8.11 -13.29 -2.21
C THR A 350 -7.54 -13.78 -3.53
N VAL A 351 -6.30 -13.39 -3.84
CA VAL A 351 -5.56 -13.91 -5.00
C VAL A 351 -4.71 -15.12 -4.59
N TYR A 352 -4.74 -16.15 -5.41
CA TYR A 352 -3.88 -17.32 -5.34
C TYR A 352 -2.95 -17.31 -6.54
N ALA A 353 -1.63 -17.24 -6.31
CA ALA A 353 -0.66 -17.10 -7.39
C ALA A 353 0.53 -18.04 -7.25
N THR A 354 1.15 -18.38 -8.38
CA THR A 354 2.41 -19.11 -8.48
C THR A 354 3.33 -18.37 -9.45
N THR A 355 4.65 -18.45 -9.22
CA THR A 355 5.66 -17.78 -10.06
C THR A 355 6.46 -18.74 -10.95
N ASP A 356 6.19 -20.05 -10.84
CA ASP A 356 6.87 -21.14 -11.55
C ASP A 356 6.02 -21.75 -12.69
N GLY A 357 4.85 -21.16 -12.97
CA GLY A 357 3.90 -21.65 -13.96
C GLY A 357 3.02 -22.83 -13.49
N SER A 358 3.18 -23.32 -12.25
CA SER A 358 2.33 -24.37 -11.70
C SER A 358 0.90 -23.87 -11.42
N ASP A 359 -0.06 -24.78 -11.23
CA ASP A 359 -1.45 -24.37 -10.99
C ASP A 359 -1.67 -23.87 -9.55
N PRO A 360 -2.14 -22.63 -9.33
CA PRO A 360 -2.42 -22.13 -7.99
C PRO A 360 -3.58 -22.86 -7.30
N ALA A 361 -4.41 -23.66 -7.98
CA ALA A 361 -5.43 -24.44 -7.28
C ALA A 361 -4.81 -25.60 -6.46
N SER A 362 -3.75 -26.22 -6.96
CA SER A 362 -3.19 -27.47 -6.44
C SER A 362 -1.71 -27.42 -6.05
N SER A 363 -0.99 -26.36 -6.41
CA SER A 363 0.45 -26.25 -6.15
C SER A 363 0.78 -25.94 -4.70
N ALA A 364 1.81 -26.61 -4.18
CA ALA A 364 2.40 -26.32 -2.87
C ALA A 364 3.23 -25.03 -2.87
N THR A 365 3.63 -24.50 -4.04
CA THR A 365 4.40 -23.24 -4.18
C THR A 365 3.50 -22.01 -4.25
N ARG A 366 2.18 -22.19 -4.07
CA ARG A 366 1.19 -21.12 -4.09
C ARG A 366 1.42 -20.09 -2.99
N VAL A 367 1.29 -18.82 -3.39
CA VAL A 367 1.18 -17.68 -2.49
C VAL A 367 -0.28 -17.22 -2.41
N THR A 368 -0.73 -16.90 -1.20
CA THR A 368 -2.07 -16.37 -0.91
C THR A 368 -1.96 -14.90 -0.56
N LEU A 369 -2.66 -14.04 -1.30
CA LEU A 369 -2.55 -12.59 -1.23
C LEU A 369 -3.95 -11.98 -0.99
N ALA A 370 -4.23 -11.60 0.26
CA ALA A 370 -5.51 -11.00 0.64
C ALA A 370 -5.62 -9.56 0.10
N GLY A 371 -6.67 -9.28 -0.70
CA GLY A 371 -6.86 -7.99 -1.37
C GLY A 371 -5.91 -7.73 -2.55
N GLY A 372 -5.18 -8.76 -3.01
CA GLY A 372 -4.08 -8.61 -3.96
C GLY A 372 -2.72 -8.51 -3.26
N GLY A 373 -1.67 -8.22 -4.03
CA GLY A 373 -0.31 -8.15 -3.53
C GLY A 373 0.72 -8.22 -4.65
N SER A 374 1.97 -8.52 -4.33
CA SER A 374 3.03 -8.60 -5.33
C SER A 374 3.82 -9.90 -5.22
N VAL A 375 4.30 -10.39 -6.36
CA VAL A 375 5.25 -11.51 -6.45
C VAL A 375 6.48 -11.04 -7.21
N THR A 376 7.65 -11.58 -6.88
CA THR A 376 8.90 -11.23 -7.56
C THR A 376 9.39 -12.39 -8.41
N LEU A 377 9.68 -12.11 -9.67
CA LEU A 377 10.30 -13.01 -10.62
C LEU A 377 11.81 -12.72 -10.66
N ALA A 378 12.63 -13.71 -10.30
CA ALA A 378 14.09 -13.61 -10.42
C ALA A 378 14.60 -14.00 -11.82
N GLY A 379 13.77 -14.63 -12.64
CA GLY A 379 14.06 -15.04 -14.01
C GLY A 379 12.80 -15.12 -14.86
N SER A 380 12.97 -15.33 -16.17
CA SER A 380 11.85 -15.53 -17.10
C SER A 380 10.95 -16.66 -16.61
N SER A 381 9.66 -16.39 -16.46
CA SER A 381 8.69 -17.36 -15.98
C SER A 381 7.26 -16.95 -16.31
N THR A 382 6.31 -17.82 -16.00
CA THR A 382 4.88 -17.54 -16.09
C THR A 382 4.30 -17.38 -14.69
N VAL A 383 3.69 -16.24 -14.42
CA VAL A 383 2.83 -16.07 -13.23
C VAL A 383 1.48 -16.64 -13.57
N ARG A 384 1.00 -17.63 -12.81
CA ARG A 384 -0.40 -18.08 -12.88
C ARG A 384 -1.15 -17.58 -11.67
N ALA A 385 -2.36 -17.07 -11.87
CA ALA A 385 -3.17 -16.55 -10.78
C ALA A 385 -4.66 -16.79 -10.99
N SER A 386 -5.35 -17.06 -9.88
CA SER A 386 -6.81 -17.08 -9.76
C SER A 386 -7.21 -16.29 -8.51
N ALA A 387 -8.49 -15.96 -8.37
CA ALA A 387 -8.99 -15.28 -7.20
C ALA A 387 -10.36 -15.76 -6.77
N VAL A 388 -10.67 -15.55 -5.49
CA VAL A 388 -11.98 -15.81 -4.89
C VAL A 388 -12.43 -14.54 -4.19
N ASP A 389 -13.62 -14.04 -4.52
CA ASP A 389 -14.18 -12.84 -3.90
C ASP A 389 -14.75 -13.15 -2.50
N THR A 390 -15.29 -12.14 -1.83
CA THR A 390 -15.95 -12.31 -0.52
C THR A 390 -17.28 -13.07 -0.59
N ALA A 391 -17.88 -13.21 -1.77
CA ALA A 391 -19.10 -13.98 -2.01
C ALA A 391 -18.84 -15.47 -2.32
N GLY A 392 -17.57 -15.84 -2.56
CA GLY A 392 -17.13 -17.20 -2.85
C GLY A 392 -17.02 -17.53 -4.34
N ASN A 393 -17.19 -16.58 -5.26
CA ASN A 393 -17.04 -16.84 -6.69
C ASN A 393 -15.55 -16.96 -7.03
N ALA A 394 -15.19 -18.02 -7.77
CA ALA A 394 -13.82 -18.28 -8.16
C ALA A 394 -13.57 -17.89 -9.62
N SER A 395 -12.52 -17.11 -9.87
CA SER A 395 -12.05 -16.79 -11.21
C SER A 395 -11.39 -18.01 -11.85
N ALA A 396 -11.42 -18.07 -13.19
CA ALA A 396 -10.55 -18.98 -13.91
C ALA A 396 -9.08 -18.60 -13.65
N THR A 397 -8.20 -19.61 -13.64
CA THR A 397 -6.76 -19.39 -13.55
C THR A 397 -6.25 -18.78 -14.86
N GLN A 398 -5.65 -17.59 -14.76
CA GLN A 398 -4.99 -16.90 -15.87
C GLN A 398 -3.48 -17.11 -15.83
N ALA A 399 -2.82 -16.97 -16.98
CA ALA A 399 -1.39 -17.12 -17.13
C ALA A 399 -0.77 -15.88 -17.77
N TYR A 400 0.29 -15.36 -17.15
CA TYR A 400 0.97 -14.13 -17.50
C TYR A 400 2.44 -14.43 -17.76
N ALA A 401 2.85 -14.45 -19.03
CA ALA A 401 4.21 -14.79 -19.42
C ALA A 401 5.13 -13.57 -19.37
N TYR A 402 6.25 -13.68 -18.64
CA TYR A 402 7.27 -12.65 -18.56
C TYR A 402 8.62 -13.19 -19.02
N THR A 403 9.26 -12.44 -19.91
CA THR A 403 10.63 -12.70 -20.34
C THR A 403 11.53 -11.68 -19.66
N LEU A 404 12.39 -12.13 -18.75
CA LEU A 404 13.38 -11.27 -18.12
C LEU A 404 14.69 -11.38 -18.90
N THR A 405 15.11 -10.27 -19.50
CA THR A 405 16.44 -10.10 -20.09
C THR A 405 17.39 -9.55 -19.03
N ALA A 406 18.66 -9.87 -19.15
CA ALA A 406 19.65 -9.22 -18.31
C ALA A 406 19.74 -7.72 -18.63
N ALA A 407 20.09 -6.91 -17.64
CA ALA A 407 20.37 -5.49 -17.87
C ALA A 407 21.51 -5.33 -18.88
N PRO A 408 21.46 -4.31 -19.76
CA PRO A 408 22.57 -4.04 -20.65
C PRO A 408 23.82 -3.74 -19.82
N ASP A 409 24.96 -4.24 -20.26
CA ASP A 409 26.22 -3.98 -19.58
C ASP A 409 26.59 -2.50 -19.76
N THR A 410 27.03 -1.88 -18.67
CA THR A 410 27.60 -0.53 -18.69
C THR A 410 29.10 -0.62 -18.83
N ALA A 411 29.70 0.17 -19.73
CA ALA A 411 31.14 0.22 -19.94
C ALA A 411 31.76 1.48 -19.32
N VAL A 412 32.90 1.32 -18.64
CA VAL A 412 33.73 2.41 -18.14
C VAL A 412 35.19 2.17 -18.55
N SER A 413 35.90 3.23 -18.91
CA SER A 413 37.31 3.17 -19.29
C SER A 413 38.16 3.79 -18.20
N PHE A 414 39.04 3.00 -17.59
CA PHE A 414 40.02 3.48 -16.62
C PHE A 414 41.33 3.76 -17.32
N SER A 415 41.83 4.99 -17.21
CA SER A 415 43.20 5.31 -17.61
C SER A 415 44.16 4.86 -16.51
N SER A 416 45.35 4.41 -16.89
CA SER A 416 46.36 4.02 -15.89
C SER A 416 46.83 5.23 -15.07
N VAL A 417 47.23 4.95 -13.84
CA VAL A 417 47.73 5.94 -12.89
C VAL A 417 49.23 6.06 -13.08
N GLY A 418 49.65 6.93 -14.01
CA GLY A 418 51.04 7.02 -14.45
C GLY A 418 52.10 7.21 -13.35
N THR A 419 51.75 7.80 -12.20
CA THR A 419 52.67 7.92 -11.05
C THR A 419 52.92 6.61 -10.29
N GLN A 420 52.11 5.59 -10.55
CA GLN A 420 52.18 4.24 -9.97
C GLN A 420 52.61 3.20 -11.01
N ASP A 421 52.82 3.63 -12.26
CA ASP A 421 53.21 2.77 -13.36
C ASP A 421 54.73 2.80 -13.56
N GLY A 422 55.25 1.77 -14.22
CA GLY A 422 56.65 1.66 -14.62
C GLY A 422 57.06 0.21 -14.70
N TYR A 423 58.36 -0.06 -14.65
CA TYR A 423 58.85 -1.44 -14.65
C TYR A 423 59.93 -1.68 -13.62
N VAL A 424 60.01 -2.95 -13.20
CA VAL A 424 61.02 -3.45 -12.28
C VAL A 424 61.95 -4.38 -13.04
N ALA A 425 63.23 -4.07 -13.00
CA ALA A 425 64.28 -4.84 -13.66
C ALA A 425 65.00 -5.74 -12.65
N ALA A 426 65.27 -6.98 -13.05
CA ALA A 426 66.18 -7.87 -12.35
C ALA A 426 67.65 -7.45 -12.54
N ASN A 427 68.51 -7.76 -11.55
CA ASN A 427 69.95 -7.50 -11.64
C ASN A 427 70.72 -8.59 -12.43
N THR A 428 70.17 -9.79 -12.53
CA THR A 428 70.79 -10.93 -13.21
C THR A 428 69.75 -11.75 -13.98
N PRO A 429 70.15 -12.51 -15.01
CA PRO A 429 69.24 -13.36 -15.78
C PRO A 429 68.45 -14.39 -14.95
N SER A 430 69.03 -14.87 -13.86
CA SER A 430 68.44 -15.88 -12.97
C SER A 430 67.73 -15.30 -11.74
N ALA A 431 67.65 -13.97 -11.60
CA ALA A 431 67.04 -13.36 -10.42
C ALA A 431 65.53 -13.62 -10.36
N THR A 432 65.06 -13.99 -9.18
CA THR A 432 63.63 -14.14 -8.87
C THR A 432 63.05 -12.91 -8.17
N THR A 433 63.88 -11.90 -7.88
CA THR A 433 63.53 -10.65 -7.20
C THR A 433 63.92 -9.43 -8.04
N GLY A 434 63.27 -8.29 -7.77
CA GLY A 434 63.57 -7.02 -8.43
C GLY A 434 64.86 -6.40 -7.91
N GLY A 435 65.64 -5.81 -8.82
CA GLY A 435 66.89 -5.12 -8.52
C GLY A 435 66.74 -3.61 -8.39
N TYR A 436 66.09 -2.99 -9.37
CA TYR A 436 65.83 -1.55 -9.40
C TYR A 436 64.56 -1.21 -10.17
N VAL A 437 64.03 -0.03 -9.91
CA VAL A 437 62.81 0.52 -10.52
C VAL A 437 63.17 1.54 -11.58
N VAL A 438 62.43 1.56 -12.69
CA VAL A 438 62.53 2.61 -13.72
C VAL A 438 61.16 3.25 -13.93
N ALA A 439 61.08 4.54 -13.66
CA ALA A 439 59.82 5.28 -13.55
C ALA A 439 59.57 6.34 -14.66
N SER A 440 60.44 6.47 -15.69
CA SER A 440 60.29 7.52 -16.70
C SER A 440 60.49 7.05 -18.14
N GLY A 441 59.59 7.46 -19.03
CA GLY A 441 59.77 7.43 -20.49
C GLY A 441 59.09 6.29 -21.25
N GLY A 442 58.62 5.25 -20.57
CA GLY A 442 57.94 4.08 -21.13
C GLY A 442 58.05 2.87 -20.20
N ILE A 443 57.12 1.93 -20.26
CA ILE A 443 57.11 0.73 -19.39
C ILE A 443 57.75 -0.43 -20.15
N GLY A 444 58.98 -0.80 -19.76
CA GLY A 444 59.71 -1.93 -20.35
C GLY A 444 59.17 -3.29 -19.89
N VAL A 445 58.89 -4.19 -20.84
CA VAL A 445 58.52 -5.59 -20.55
C VAL A 445 59.29 -6.53 -21.47
N GLY A 446 59.94 -7.55 -20.92
CA GLY A 446 60.84 -8.44 -21.66
C GLY A 446 62.10 -8.71 -20.88
N ASP A 447 63.25 -8.49 -21.49
CA ASP A 447 64.56 -8.55 -20.84
C ASP A 447 65.57 -7.58 -21.46
N ASN A 448 66.70 -7.46 -20.79
CA ASN A 448 67.88 -6.78 -21.29
C ASN A 448 69.12 -7.60 -20.98
N ALA A 449 69.72 -8.20 -22.02
CA ALA A 449 70.80 -9.17 -21.86
C ALA A 449 70.38 -10.31 -20.89
N ASP A 450 69.24 -10.93 -21.18
CA ASP A 450 68.58 -12.00 -20.43
C ASP A 450 68.06 -11.62 -19.02
N ALA A 451 68.35 -10.42 -18.49
CA ALA A 451 67.80 -9.96 -17.20
C ALA A 451 66.33 -9.52 -17.34
N PRO A 452 65.37 -10.20 -16.68
CA PRO A 452 63.95 -9.98 -16.91
C PRO A 452 63.43 -8.63 -16.40
N TRP A 453 62.55 -8.02 -17.18
CA TRP A 453 61.80 -6.80 -16.85
C TRP A 453 60.31 -7.11 -16.74
N LYS A 454 59.69 -6.67 -15.65
CA LYS A 454 58.24 -6.76 -15.45
C LYS A 454 57.62 -5.37 -15.37
N GLY A 455 56.65 -5.12 -16.24
CA GLY A 455 55.85 -3.90 -16.20
C GLY A 455 54.78 -3.97 -15.13
N VAL A 456 54.49 -2.84 -14.50
CA VAL A 456 53.38 -2.66 -13.56
C VAL A 456 52.50 -1.54 -14.08
N LEU A 457 51.20 -1.82 -14.14
CA LEU A 457 50.15 -0.89 -14.52
C LEU A 457 49.14 -0.81 -13.38
N SER A 458 48.74 0.40 -13.02
CA SER A 458 47.85 0.67 -11.90
C SER A 458 46.60 1.38 -12.41
N PHE A 459 45.42 0.95 -11.94
CA PHE A 459 44.14 1.58 -12.28
C PHE A 459 43.38 1.86 -10.99
N ASP A 460 42.86 3.08 -10.85
CA ASP A 460 41.88 3.37 -9.80
C ASP A 460 40.50 2.92 -10.28
N THR A 461 40.06 1.76 -9.80
CA THR A 461 38.77 1.16 -10.15
C THR A 461 37.70 1.40 -9.08
N SER A 462 37.94 2.33 -8.15
CA SER A 462 37.02 2.66 -7.04
C SER A 462 35.71 3.32 -7.48
N SER A 463 35.64 3.82 -8.71
CA SER A 463 34.40 4.42 -9.24
C SER A 463 33.40 3.39 -9.77
N LEU A 464 33.71 2.08 -9.71
CA LEU A 464 32.73 1.03 -10.00
C LEU A 464 31.64 1.03 -8.91
N PRO A 465 30.35 1.03 -9.25
CA PRO A 465 29.30 1.06 -8.23
C PRO A 465 29.33 -0.18 -7.33
N ASP A 466 28.93 -0.01 -6.08
CA ASP A 466 28.81 -1.12 -5.13
C ASP A 466 27.79 -2.16 -5.62
N GLY A 467 28.08 -3.45 -5.41
CA GLY A 467 27.18 -4.55 -5.73
C GLY A 467 27.10 -4.97 -7.22
N VAL A 468 27.76 -4.25 -8.14
CA VAL A 468 27.77 -4.64 -9.56
C VAL A 468 28.58 -5.90 -9.82
N THR A 469 28.24 -6.65 -10.86
CA THR A 469 29.03 -7.78 -11.36
C THR A 469 29.86 -7.30 -12.55
N VAL A 470 31.18 -7.44 -12.47
CA VAL A 470 32.04 -7.21 -13.64
C VAL A 470 31.84 -8.34 -14.64
N THR A 471 31.33 -8.00 -15.82
CA THR A 471 31.00 -8.96 -16.89
C THR A 471 32.11 -9.08 -17.93
N GLY A 472 33.01 -8.11 -17.99
CA GLY A 472 34.14 -8.10 -18.91
C GLY A 472 35.16 -7.03 -18.55
N ALA A 473 36.41 -7.25 -18.96
CA ALA A 473 37.46 -6.25 -18.85
C ALA A 473 38.48 -6.49 -19.97
N THR A 474 38.90 -5.42 -20.65
CA THR A 474 39.90 -5.47 -21.72
C THR A 474 41.02 -4.50 -21.40
N LEU A 475 42.22 -5.04 -21.22
CA LEU A 475 43.44 -4.23 -21.12
C LEU A 475 43.88 -3.86 -22.54
N THR A 476 44.06 -2.56 -22.77
CA THR A 476 44.63 -2.04 -24.02
C THR A 476 45.87 -1.22 -23.70
N VAL A 477 46.97 -1.57 -24.35
CA VAL A 477 48.27 -0.90 -24.18
C VAL A 477 48.83 -0.53 -25.55
N ARG A 478 49.35 0.69 -25.66
CA ARG A 478 50.14 1.10 -26.83
C ARG A 478 51.58 0.65 -26.64
N TYR A 479 52.22 0.10 -27.69
CA TYR A 479 53.59 -0.39 -27.59
C TYR A 479 54.52 0.11 -28.70
N SER A 480 55.81 0.09 -28.40
CA SER A 480 56.93 0.19 -29.35
C SER A 480 57.87 -0.99 -29.13
N LEU A 481 58.49 -1.51 -30.20
CA LEU A 481 59.46 -2.60 -30.13
C LEU A 481 60.89 -2.05 -30.19
N ALA A 482 61.81 -2.70 -29.49
CA ALA A 482 63.23 -2.45 -29.65
C ALA A 482 63.69 -2.78 -31.09
N PRO A 483 64.69 -2.07 -31.65
CA PRO A 483 65.14 -2.27 -33.03
C PRO A 483 65.77 -3.65 -33.33
N ASN A 484 66.27 -4.36 -32.31
CA ASN A 484 67.20 -5.49 -32.48
C ASN A 484 66.67 -6.84 -31.96
N GLY A 485 65.37 -7.01 -31.80
CA GLY A 485 64.82 -8.23 -31.21
C GLY A 485 63.31 -8.22 -31.05
N THR A 486 62.72 -9.39 -30.80
CA THR A 486 61.30 -9.50 -30.45
C THR A 486 61.14 -10.36 -29.21
N PRO A 487 60.46 -9.86 -28.16
CA PRO A 487 60.28 -10.62 -26.93
C PRO A 487 59.33 -11.81 -27.07
N TRP A 488 58.71 -12.01 -28.24
CA TRP A 488 57.92 -13.22 -28.57
C TRP A 488 58.76 -14.36 -29.17
N ALA A 489 60.09 -14.19 -29.29
CA ALA A 489 60.98 -15.21 -29.84
C ALA A 489 60.86 -16.56 -29.11
N GLY A 490 60.95 -17.66 -29.87
CA GLY A 490 60.86 -19.02 -29.34
C GLY A 490 59.48 -19.41 -28.78
N GLY A 491 58.43 -18.65 -29.09
CA GLY A 491 57.07 -18.92 -28.59
C GLY A 491 56.78 -18.31 -27.21
N ALA A 492 57.57 -17.32 -26.78
CA ALA A 492 57.29 -16.55 -25.58
C ALA A 492 55.95 -15.82 -25.70
N THR A 493 55.28 -15.64 -24.57
CA THR A 493 53.98 -14.94 -24.49
C THR A 493 54.02 -13.84 -23.45
N LEU A 494 53.46 -12.68 -23.79
CA LEU A 494 53.26 -11.60 -22.83
C LEU A 494 52.02 -11.92 -22.00
N GLY A 495 52.23 -12.32 -20.75
CA GLY A 495 51.19 -12.61 -19.78
C GLY A 495 50.89 -11.42 -18.87
N VAL A 496 49.68 -11.42 -18.31
CA VAL A 496 49.22 -10.43 -17.33
C VAL A 496 48.77 -11.13 -16.07
N ASP A 497 49.24 -10.68 -14.91
CA ASP A 497 48.69 -11.02 -13.61
C ASP A 497 47.87 -9.85 -13.05
N VAL A 498 46.89 -10.12 -12.18
CA VAL A 498 46.08 -9.10 -11.48
C VAL A 498 46.28 -9.20 -9.97
N ARG A 499 46.40 -8.04 -9.32
CA ARG A 499 46.31 -7.86 -7.88
C ARG A 499 45.11 -6.96 -7.57
N SER A 500 44.22 -7.45 -6.71
CA SER A 500 43.22 -6.63 -6.05
C SER A 500 43.91 -5.83 -4.95
N GLY A 501 44.06 -4.52 -5.16
CA GLY A 501 44.91 -3.65 -4.34
C GLY A 501 46.32 -3.49 -4.90
N CYS A 502 47.27 -3.17 -4.02
CA CYS A 502 48.67 -2.96 -4.39
C CYS A 502 49.45 -4.30 -4.38
N LEU A 503 50.42 -4.45 -5.28
CA LEU A 503 51.37 -5.56 -5.37
C LEU A 503 52.32 -5.53 -4.18
N GLY A 504 53.05 -4.42 -4.01
CA GLY A 504 53.95 -4.18 -2.89
C GLY A 504 53.26 -3.63 -1.64
N ALA A 505 54.08 -3.14 -0.70
CA ALA A 505 53.60 -2.53 0.54
C ALA A 505 52.76 -1.25 0.32
N THR A 506 52.96 -0.58 -0.82
CA THR A 506 52.19 0.58 -1.27
C THR A 506 51.85 0.42 -2.75
N CYS A 507 50.96 1.25 -3.30
CA CYS A 507 50.67 1.25 -4.73
C CYS A 507 51.73 2.03 -5.55
N ALA A 508 52.75 2.61 -4.90
CA ALA A 508 53.89 3.16 -5.62
C ALA A 508 54.81 2.02 -6.09
N LEU A 509 55.38 2.19 -7.28
CA LEU A 509 56.27 1.20 -7.88
C LEU A 509 57.51 0.94 -7.01
N GLY A 510 57.71 -0.33 -6.66
CA GLY A 510 58.79 -0.81 -5.79
C GLY A 510 59.48 -2.04 -6.36
N THR A 511 60.69 -2.33 -5.86
CA THR A 511 61.42 -3.54 -6.28
C THR A 511 60.75 -4.85 -5.84
N ASP A 512 59.92 -4.79 -4.81
CA ASP A 512 59.09 -5.89 -4.29
C ASP A 512 57.96 -6.31 -5.25
N ASP A 513 57.46 -5.40 -6.08
CA ASP A 513 56.39 -5.68 -7.08
C ASP A 513 56.78 -6.81 -8.05
N PHE A 514 58.08 -6.99 -8.29
CA PHE A 514 58.63 -8.01 -9.17
C PHE A 514 58.19 -9.43 -8.77
N ALA A 515 58.15 -9.71 -7.46
CA ALA A 515 57.89 -11.03 -6.89
C ALA A 515 56.64 -11.04 -6.00
N ALA A 516 55.97 -9.91 -5.83
CA ALA A 516 54.75 -9.77 -5.07
C ALA A 516 53.68 -10.83 -5.45
N ALA A 517 52.97 -11.32 -4.43
CA ALA A 517 51.87 -12.24 -4.62
C ALA A 517 50.71 -11.56 -5.34
N VAL A 518 50.13 -12.24 -6.33
CA VAL A 518 49.01 -11.74 -7.12
C VAL A 518 47.70 -12.39 -6.68
N THR A 519 46.57 -11.74 -6.96
CA THR A 519 45.25 -12.31 -6.70
C THR A 519 44.90 -13.37 -7.72
N ALA A 520 45.24 -13.13 -8.99
CA ALA A 520 45.09 -14.09 -10.07
C ALA A 520 46.27 -13.95 -11.06
N ALA A 521 46.87 -15.07 -11.43
CA ALA A 521 47.96 -15.11 -12.40
C ALA A 521 47.45 -15.51 -13.79
N GLY A 522 48.12 -15.06 -14.86
CA GLY A 522 47.79 -15.45 -16.23
C GLY A 522 46.36 -15.09 -16.65
N VAL A 523 45.89 -13.90 -16.24
CA VAL A 523 44.52 -13.45 -16.47
C VAL A 523 44.26 -13.00 -17.91
N ALA A 524 45.32 -12.66 -18.64
CA ALA A 524 45.28 -12.28 -20.05
C ALA A 524 46.62 -12.62 -20.70
N SER A 525 46.62 -12.80 -22.01
CA SER A 525 47.83 -12.99 -22.81
C SER A 525 47.74 -12.22 -24.12
N PHE A 526 48.88 -11.68 -24.56
CA PHE A 526 48.98 -11.00 -25.84
C PHE A 526 49.80 -11.84 -26.82
N ALA A 527 49.22 -12.10 -27.98
CA ALA A 527 49.93 -12.71 -29.10
C ALA A 527 50.93 -11.73 -29.72
N ALA A 528 51.91 -12.27 -30.44
CA ALA A 528 52.85 -11.46 -31.20
C ALA A 528 52.08 -10.61 -32.23
N PRO A 529 52.32 -9.29 -32.29
CA PRO A 529 51.65 -8.44 -33.25
C PRO A 529 52.10 -8.77 -34.67
N THR A 530 51.18 -8.70 -35.63
CA THR A 530 51.46 -8.96 -37.06
C THR A 530 52.11 -7.78 -37.78
N GLY A 531 52.19 -6.61 -37.12
CA GLY A 531 52.85 -5.41 -37.63
C GLY A 531 53.83 -4.80 -36.61
N THR A 532 54.92 -4.22 -37.12
CA THR A 532 56.01 -3.62 -36.33
C THR A 532 55.97 -2.09 -36.30
N ALA A 533 54.92 -1.47 -36.83
CA ALA A 533 54.79 -0.02 -36.87
C ALA A 533 54.72 0.55 -35.43
N ALA A 534 55.58 1.52 -35.10
CA ALA A 534 55.60 2.15 -33.80
C ALA A 534 54.24 2.80 -33.48
N GLY A 535 53.74 2.57 -32.26
CA GLY A 535 52.50 3.19 -31.78
C GLY A 535 51.21 2.45 -32.10
N THR A 536 51.27 1.15 -32.43
CA THR A 536 50.13 0.23 -32.47
C THR A 536 49.69 -0.19 -31.06
N THR A 537 48.47 -0.70 -30.94
CA THR A 537 47.88 -1.15 -29.66
C THR A 537 47.82 -2.68 -29.59
N LEU A 538 48.08 -3.21 -28.39
CA LEU A 538 47.75 -4.58 -28.00
C LEU A 538 46.53 -4.55 -27.09
N SER A 539 45.54 -5.39 -27.38
CA SER A 539 44.35 -5.54 -26.54
C SER A 539 44.12 -7.00 -26.20
N ALA A 540 43.87 -7.29 -24.93
CA ALA A 540 43.54 -8.64 -24.47
C ALA A 540 42.43 -8.59 -23.42
N PRO A 541 41.38 -9.43 -23.56
CA PRO A 541 40.37 -9.57 -22.54
C PRO A 541 40.94 -10.33 -21.33
N LEU A 542 40.49 -9.94 -20.13
CA LEU A 542 40.76 -10.68 -18.91
C LEU A 542 39.81 -11.87 -18.82
N ASN A 543 40.32 -13.01 -18.35
CA ASN A 543 39.54 -14.19 -18.06
C ASN A 543 38.74 -14.04 -16.75
N ALA A 544 37.91 -15.03 -16.42
CA ALA A 544 37.04 -14.99 -15.24
C ALA A 544 37.78 -14.73 -13.92
N ALA A 545 39.00 -15.27 -13.76
CA ALA A 545 39.82 -15.02 -12.56
C ALA A 545 40.31 -13.56 -12.49
N GLY A 546 40.64 -12.96 -13.64
CA GLY A 546 40.97 -11.55 -13.73
C GLY A 546 39.78 -10.64 -13.44
N LEU A 547 38.60 -10.97 -13.95
CA LEU A 547 37.37 -10.19 -13.67
C LEU A 547 37.03 -10.18 -12.17
N ALA A 548 37.16 -11.34 -11.51
CA ALA A 548 36.92 -11.47 -10.07
C ALA A 548 37.96 -10.72 -9.22
N ALA A 549 39.16 -10.48 -9.75
CA ALA A 549 40.26 -9.83 -9.05
C ALA A 549 40.27 -8.28 -9.19
N ILE A 550 39.36 -7.69 -9.97
CA ILE A 550 39.24 -6.22 -10.06
C ILE A 550 38.74 -5.66 -8.72
N ASN A 551 39.52 -4.74 -8.15
CA ASN A 551 39.23 -4.11 -6.86
C ASN A 551 38.23 -2.96 -7.01
N ARG A 552 37.03 -3.12 -6.47
CA ARG A 552 35.97 -2.10 -6.57
C ARG A 552 36.09 -0.98 -5.53
N ALA A 553 36.98 -1.12 -4.57
CA ALA A 553 37.17 -0.18 -3.47
C ALA A 553 38.47 0.63 -3.57
N GLY A 554 39.23 0.49 -4.67
CA GLY A 554 40.53 1.14 -4.81
C GLY A 554 41.32 0.64 -6.01
N SER A 555 42.63 0.60 -5.86
CA SER A 555 43.55 0.24 -6.95
C SER A 555 43.42 -1.22 -7.39
N THR A 556 43.46 -1.43 -8.70
CA THR A 556 43.74 -2.71 -9.35
C THR A 556 45.10 -2.60 -10.04
N GLN A 557 46.08 -3.41 -9.63
CA GLN A 557 47.39 -3.44 -10.28
C GLN A 557 47.55 -4.67 -11.17
N LEU A 558 48.10 -4.46 -12.36
CA LEU A 558 48.41 -5.48 -13.34
C LEU A 558 49.92 -5.60 -13.48
N ARG A 559 50.44 -6.83 -13.46
CA ARG A 559 51.85 -7.10 -13.72
C ARG A 559 52.01 -7.81 -15.05
N LEU A 560 52.83 -7.24 -15.92
CA LEU A 560 53.07 -7.73 -17.28
C LEU A 560 54.47 -8.32 -17.36
N ALA A 561 54.56 -9.53 -17.90
CA ALA A 561 55.83 -10.22 -18.05
C ALA A 561 55.78 -11.21 -19.21
N PHE A 562 56.92 -11.40 -19.88
CA PHE A 562 57.08 -12.51 -20.81
C PHE A 562 57.30 -13.82 -20.06
N THR A 563 56.62 -14.87 -20.51
CA THR A 563 56.78 -16.24 -20.03
C THR A 563 57.02 -17.20 -21.20
N GLY A 564 57.86 -18.21 -20.98
CA GLY A 564 58.26 -19.18 -22.01
C GLY A 564 59.24 -18.62 -23.06
N GLY A 565 59.52 -19.44 -24.08
CA GLY A 565 60.35 -19.10 -25.24
C GLY A 565 61.84 -18.91 -24.98
N THR A 566 62.54 -18.34 -25.97
CA THR A 566 64.01 -18.11 -25.97
C THR A 566 64.39 -16.65 -25.79
N ALA A 567 63.42 -15.77 -25.51
CA ALA A 567 63.66 -14.33 -25.27
C ALA A 567 64.77 -14.14 -24.21
N ARG A 568 64.75 -14.97 -23.14
CA ARG A 568 65.70 -14.88 -22.02
C ARG A 568 67.00 -15.67 -22.18
N SER A 569 67.37 -16.09 -23.39
CA SER A 569 68.49 -17.03 -23.56
C SER A 569 69.34 -16.79 -24.82
N ASN A 570 69.30 -15.59 -25.39
CA ASN A 570 70.08 -15.24 -26.58
C ASN A 570 71.10 -14.12 -26.32
N GLY A 571 71.15 -13.56 -25.10
CA GLY A 571 72.07 -12.49 -24.72
C GLY A 571 71.77 -11.13 -25.37
N LEU A 572 70.65 -11.02 -26.10
CA LEU A 572 70.17 -9.76 -26.69
C LEU A 572 69.23 -9.04 -25.71
N SER A 573 68.82 -7.83 -26.08
CA SER A 573 67.79 -7.08 -25.37
C SER A 573 66.48 -7.26 -26.12
N ASP A 574 65.62 -8.16 -25.62
CA ASP A 574 64.32 -8.44 -26.19
C ASP A 574 63.24 -7.83 -25.28
N TYR A 575 62.85 -6.58 -25.55
CA TYR A 575 61.80 -5.91 -24.79
C TYR A 575 60.88 -5.07 -25.68
N LEU A 576 59.70 -4.80 -25.13
CA LEU A 576 58.76 -3.83 -25.63
C LEU A 576 58.61 -2.69 -24.60
N THR A 577 58.35 -1.49 -25.09
CA THR A 577 58.02 -0.31 -24.26
C THR A 577 56.53 -0.01 -24.40
N LEU A 578 55.81 0.12 -23.28
CA LEU A 578 54.41 0.51 -23.25
C LEU A 578 54.22 1.98 -22.89
N GLY A 579 53.14 2.59 -23.38
CA GLY A 579 52.58 3.82 -22.80
C GLY A 579 53.15 5.15 -23.29
N GLU A 580 53.85 5.19 -24.43
CA GLU A 580 54.35 6.45 -24.98
C GLU A 580 53.19 7.30 -25.56
N VAL A 581 53.01 8.50 -25.01
CA VAL A 581 52.25 9.66 -25.53
C VAL A 581 50.69 9.65 -25.44
N THR A 582 49.97 8.52 -25.35
CA THR A 582 48.56 8.46 -24.86
C THR A 582 48.07 7.03 -24.59
N GLN A 583 47.47 6.86 -23.40
CA GLN A 583 46.47 5.89 -22.92
C GLN A 583 46.78 4.38 -22.93
N VAL A 584 47.33 3.91 -21.80
CA VAL A 584 47.02 2.58 -21.29
C VAL A 584 45.64 2.62 -20.64
N THR A 585 44.74 1.74 -21.07
CA THR A 585 43.35 1.72 -20.57
C THR A 585 42.91 0.33 -20.16
N LEU A 586 42.14 0.26 -19.09
CA LEU A 586 41.36 -0.91 -18.70
C LEU A 586 39.87 -0.59 -18.94
N ASN A 587 39.30 -1.15 -20.00
CA ASN A 587 37.87 -0.99 -20.30
C ASN A 587 37.09 -2.09 -19.58
N VAL A 588 36.29 -1.71 -18.59
CA VAL A 588 35.50 -2.64 -17.76
C VAL A 588 34.03 -2.53 -18.12
N THR A 589 33.39 -3.67 -18.37
CA THR A 589 31.94 -3.78 -18.49
C THR A 589 31.37 -4.40 -17.21
N TYR A 590 30.28 -3.84 -16.70
CA TYR A 590 29.62 -4.31 -15.49
C TYR A 590 28.10 -4.27 -15.62
N ARG A 591 27.44 -5.06 -14.77
CA ARG A 591 25.98 -5.19 -14.67
C ARG A 591 25.50 -5.10 -13.25
#